data_AF-K4MTG9-F1
#
_entry.id   AF-K4MTG9-F1
#
_cell.length_a   1.000
_cell.length_b   1.000
_cell.length_c   1.000
_cell.angle_alpha   90.00
_cell.angle_beta   90.00
_cell.angle_gamma   90.00
#
_symmetry.space_group_name_H-M   'P 1'
#
loop_
_entity.id
_entity.type
_entity.pdbx_description
1 polymer ?
#
loop_
_entity_poly.entity_id
_entity_poly.type
_entity_poly.pdbx_seq_one_letter_code
_entity_poly.pdbx_strand_id
1 'polypeptide(L)' 'VIMDGDTLKPRKIVSTRGMTVDTQEYHPEPRVAAIVASHEHPEFIVNVKETGKILLVNYEDPDNLSVTTIGAARFLHDGG' A
#
# COMPACT_ATOMS: atom_id res chain seq x y z
N VAL A 1 2.86 -6.80 -4.56
CA VAL A 1 4.02 -6.95 -5.47
C VAL A 1 3.87 -5.93 -6.58
N ILE A 2 4.94 -5.27 -6.99
CA ILE A 2 4.97 -4.46 -8.23
C ILE A 2 5.58 -5.33 -9.30
N MET A 3 4.92 -5.41 -10.45
CA MET A 3 5.33 -6.24 -11.58
C MET A 3 5.46 -5.38 -12.81
N ASP A 4 6.31 -5.84 -13.73
CA ASP A 4 6.33 -5.34 -15.10
C ASP A 4 4.98 -5.60 -15.78
N GLY A 5 4.43 -4.59 -16.46
CA GLY A 5 3.07 -4.65 -17.01
C GLY A 5 2.91 -5.65 -18.16
N ASP A 6 3.94 -5.82 -18.98
CA ASP A 6 3.89 -6.67 -20.18
C ASP A 6 4.27 -8.12 -19.87
N THR A 7 5.26 -8.32 -19.00
CA THR A 7 5.85 -9.64 -18.75
C THR A 7 5.43 -10.28 -17.44
N LEU A 8 4.78 -9.51 -16.55
CA LEU A 8 4.46 -9.89 -15.18
C LEU A 8 5.68 -10.26 -14.32
N LYS A 9 6.89 -9.92 -14.79
CA LYS A 9 8.11 -10.17 -14.00
C LYS A 9 8.07 -9.32 -12.72
N PRO A 10 8.35 -9.90 -11.55
CA PRO A 10 8.36 -9.15 -10.31
C PRO A 10 9.49 -8.13 -10.32
N ARG A 11 9.16 -6.88 -10.02
CA ARG A 11 10.13 -5.77 -9.88
C ARG A 11 10.42 -5.49 -8.41
N LYS A 12 9.38 -5.43 -7.57
CA LYS A 12 9.52 -5.16 -6.13
C LYS A 12 8.49 -5.91 -5.31
N ILE A 13 8.91 -6.43 -4.16
CA ILE A 13 8.02 -7.00 -3.15
C ILE A 13 8.19 -6.18 -1.87
N VAL A 14 7.07 -5.70 -1.32
CA VAL A 14 7.04 -4.90 -0.10
C VAL A 14 6.08 -5.56 0.88
N SER A 15 6.51 -5.70 2.13
CA SER A 15 5.69 -6.24 3.22
C SER A 15 4.74 -5.16 3.75
N THR A 16 3.51 -5.55 4.09
CA THR A 16 2.53 -4.68 4.76
C THR A 16 2.54 -4.80 6.28
N ARG A 17 3.34 -5.73 6.83
CA ARG A 17 3.49 -5.90 8.30
C ARG A 17 3.94 -4.60 8.94
N GLY A 18 3.37 -4.26 10.09
CA GLY A 18 3.75 -3.06 10.81
C GLY A 18 2.75 -2.64 11.87
N MET A 19 2.91 -1.41 12.33
CA MET A 19 2.16 -0.86 13.47
C MET A 19 0.76 -0.38 13.04
N THR A 20 -0.24 -0.60 13.89
CA THR A 20 -1.56 0.03 13.74
C THR A 20 -1.48 1.53 13.96
N VAL A 21 -2.31 2.32 13.26
CA VAL A 21 -2.29 3.79 13.38
C VAL A 21 -2.76 4.31 14.73
N ASP A 22 -3.60 3.54 15.44
CA ASP A 22 -4.22 3.92 16.71
C ASP A 22 -3.33 3.61 17.91
N THR A 23 -3.18 2.33 18.24
CA THR A 23 -2.50 1.82 19.43
C THR A 23 -0.99 1.68 19.23
N GLN A 24 -0.51 1.83 18.00
CA GLN A 24 0.89 1.53 17.64
C GLN A 24 1.27 0.10 18.06
N GLU A 25 0.35 -0.85 17.90
CA GLU A 25 0.63 -2.26 18.15
C GLU A 25 1.08 -2.94 16.85
N TYR A 26 2.05 -3.84 16.95
CA TYR A 26 2.53 -4.58 15.80
C TYR A 26 1.48 -5.58 15.33
N HIS A 27 1.11 -5.50 14.05
CA HIS A 27 0.19 -6.42 13.41
C HIS A 27 0.95 -7.31 12.39
N PRO A 28 0.98 -8.64 12.58
CA PRO A 28 1.79 -9.56 11.76
C PRO A 28 1.15 -9.92 10.41
N GLU A 29 -0.14 -9.63 10.22
CA GLU A 29 -0.89 -9.99 9.01
C GLU A 29 -1.81 -8.86 8.50
N PRO A 30 -1.30 -7.64 8.19
CA PRO A 30 -2.13 -6.60 7.59
C PRO A 30 -2.39 -6.91 6.12
N ARG A 31 -3.66 -7.13 5.78
CA ARG A 31 -4.12 -7.47 4.43
C ARG A 31 -4.23 -6.22 3.58
N VAL A 32 -3.85 -6.35 2.32
CA VAL A 32 -4.15 -5.36 1.29
C VAL A 32 -5.62 -5.50 0.90
N ALA A 33 -6.34 -4.37 0.85
CA ALA A 33 -7.72 -4.27 0.37
C ALA A 33 -7.73 -3.66 -1.04
N ALA A 34 -8.39 -2.51 -1.24
CA ALA A 34 -8.34 -1.78 -2.50
C ALA A 34 -6.92 -1.38 -2.92
N ILE A 35 -6.69 -1.47 -4.23
CA ILE A 35 -5.57 -0.86 -4.94
C ILE A 35 -6.16 -0.05 -6.08
N VAL A 36 -5.85 1.25 -6.15
CA VAL A 36 -6.31 2.15 -7.22
C VAL A 36 -5.11 2.90 -7.78
N ALA A 37 -5.11 3.21 -9.08
CA ALA A 37 -4.07 4.04 -9.69
C ALA A 37 -4.49 5.52 -9.68
N SER A 38 -3.56 6.40 -9.33
CA SER A 38 -3.76 7.85 -9.48
C SER A 38 -3.80 8.24 -10.95
N HIS A 39 -4.61 9.25 -11.27
CA HIS A 39 -4.67 9.85 -12.61
C HIS A 39 -3.77 11.10 -12.72
N GLU A 40 -3.26 11.60 -11.60
CA GLU A 40 -2.48 12.84 -11.52
C GLU A 40 -0.98 12.59 -11.29
N HIS A 41 -0.65 11.47 -10.63
CA HIS A 41 0.70 11.12 -10.22
C HIS A 41 0.99 9.65 -10.56
N PRO A 42 2.26 9.26 -10.77
CA PRO A 42 2.64 7.87 -11.01
C PRO A 42 2.59 7.06 -9.70
N GLU A 43 1.40 6.94 -9.10
CA GLU A 43 1.21 6.35 -7.78
C GLU A 43 0.10 5.29 -7.78
N PHE A 44 0.37 4.17 -7.08
CA PHE A 44 -0.68 3.29 -6.60
C PHE A 44 -1.13 3.71 -5.21
N ILE A 45 -2.43 3.80 -4.99
CA ILE A 45 -3.09 4.04 -3.71
C ILE A 45 -3.50 2.68 -3.16
N VAL A 46 -2.86 2.24 -2.07
CA VAL A 46 -3.02 0.90 -1.49
C VAL A 46 -3.58 0.98 -0.07
N ASN A 47 -4.74 0.38 0.16
CA ASN A 47 -5.33 0.29 1.50
C ASN A 47 -4.80 -0.93 2.25
N VAL A 48 -4.33 -0.72 3.48
CA VAL A 48 -3.85 -1.76 4.40
C VAL A 48 -4.78 -1.84 5.60
N LYS A 49 -5.64 -2.87 5.58
CA LYS A 49 -6.89 -2.97 6.34
C LYS A 49 -6.67 -2.91 7.86
N GLU A 50 -5.91 -3.86 8.41
CA GLU A 50 -5.82 -4.04 9.86
C GLU A 50 -5.00 -2.95 10.54
N THR A 51 -4.00 -2.39 9.84
CA THR A 51 -3.17 -1.29 10.36
C THR A 51 -3.80 0.08 10.17
N GLY A 52 -4.86 0.22 9.36
CA GLY A 52 -5.50 1.51 9.08
C GLY A 52 -4.58 2.46 8.31
N LYS A 53 -3.86 1.96 7.31
CA LYS A 53 -2.91 2.77 6.52
C LYS A 53 -3.35 2.82 5.06
N ILE A 54 -3.17 3.97 4.43
CA ILE A 54 -3.19 4.14 2.98
C ILE A 54 -1.75 4.42 2.55
N LEU A 55 -1.25 3.66 1.60
CA LEU A 55 0.09 3.84 1.04
C LEU A 55 -0.05 4.47 -0.34
N LEU A 56 0.60 5.62 -0.54
CA LEU A 56 0.85 6.18 -1.87
C LEU A 56 2.21 5.66 -2.33
N VAL A 57 2.19 4.71 -3.25
CA VAL A 57 3.37 4.01 -3.74
C VAL A 57 3.76 4.59 -5.09
N ASN A 58 4.77 5.45 -5.10
CA ASN A 58 5.28 6.06 -6.33
C ASN A 58 6.11 5.03 -7.10
N TYR A 59 5.70 4.75 -8.33
CA TYR A 59 6.32 3.75 -9.21
C TYR A 59 7.17 4.36 -10.34
N GLU A 60 7.44 5.66 -10.33
CA GLU A 60 8.31 6.35 -11.31
C GLU A 60 9.73 5.77 -11.33
N ASP A 61 10.27 5.46 -10.14
CA ASP A 61 11.52 4.73 -9.96
C ASP A 61 11.29 3.50 -9.05
N PRO A 62 11.00 2.32 -9.63
CA PRO A 62 10.74 1.10 -8.85
C PRO A 62 11.99 0.55 -8.15
N ASP A 63 13.19 0.97 -8.56
CA ASP A 63 14.44 0.56 -7.91
C ASP A 63 14.63 1.35 -6.60
N ASN A 64 14.30 2.64 -6.61
CA ASN A 64 14.32 3.56 -5.47
C ASN A 64 12.91 3.96 -4.99
N LEU A 65 12.10 2.95 -4.67
CA LEU A 65 10.69 3.11 -4.33
C LEU A 65 10.45 4.13 -3.19
N SER A 66 9.68 5.19 -3.49
CA SER A 66 9.17 6.13 -2.49
C SER A 66 7.74 5.77 -2.10
N VAL A 67 7.48 5.72 -0.78
CA VAL A 67 6.15 5.38 -0.24
C VAL A 67 5.75 6.40 0.82
N THR A 68 4.66 7.10 0.57
CA THR A 68 4.01 7.98 1.56
C THR A 68 2.93 7.20 2.30
N THR A 69 2.93 7.28 3.63
CA THR A 69 1.91 6.62 4.47
C THR A 69 0.94 7.66 5.03
N ILE A 70 -0.36 7.44 4.81
CA ILE A 70 -1.46 8.24 5.35
C ILE A 70 -2.23 7.37 6.34
N GLY A 71 -2.59 7.93 7.49
CA GLY A 71 -3.44 7.25 8.47
C GLY A 71 -4.91 7.28 8.06
N ALA A 72 -5.62 6.17 8.26
CA ALA A 72 -7.04 6.02 7.98
C ALA A 72 -7.72 5.21 9.09
N ALA A 73 -9.06 5.17 9.07
CA ALA A 73 -9.79 4.28 9.95
C ALA A 73 -9.35 2.82 9.70
N ARG A 74 -9.11 2.08 10.78
CA ARG A 74 -8.85 0.64 10.68
C ARG A 74 -10.08 -0.05 10.10
N PHE A 75 -9.83 -1.08 9.30
CA PHE A 75 -10.89 -1.82 8.63
C PHE A 75 -11.76 -0.97 7.70
N LEU A 76 -11.27 0.15 7.16
CA LEU A 76 -11.92 0.79 6.04
C LEU A 76 -11.75 -0.08 4.78
N HIS A 77 -12.84 -0.62 4.23
CA HIS A 77 -12.84 -1.41 2.99
C HIS A 77 -13.97 -0.98 2.05
N ASP A 78 -13.65 -0.95 0.76
CA ASP A 78 -14.45 -0.80 -0.46
C ASP A 78 -15.88 -0.22 -0.37
N GLY A 79 -16.07 0.85 0.43
CA GLY A 79 -17.29 1.69 0.40
C GLY A 79 -18.13 1.77 1.67
N GLY A 80 -17.60 1.42 2.86
CA GLY A 80 -18.28 1.61 4.15
C GLY A 80 -17.73 2.75 4.99
#